data_AF-A0A9Q3DU71-F1
#
_entry.id   AF-A0A9Q3DU71-F1
#
_cell.length_a   1.000
_cell.length_b   1.000
_cell.length_c   1.000
_cell.angle_alpha   90.00
_cell.angle_beta   90.00
_cell.angle_gamma   90.00
#
_symmetry.space_group_name_H-M   'P 1'
#
loop_
_entity.id
_entity.type
_entity.pdbx_description
1 polymer ?
#
loop_
_entity_poly.entity_id
_entity_poly.type
_entity_poly.pdbx_seq_one_letter_code
_entity_poly.pdbx_strand_id
1 'polypeptide(L)'
;MDLCPLSFHASLEEQWDEKEEPEEIETVLKVVPPAYHQYLDVFPKLKAEKRSPHHAFDHHIELEGLLPPVGVIYSLSNKESKRLQAYISDNLEKFFIRKSSP
;
A
#
# COMPACT_ATOMS: atom_id res chain seq x y z
N MET A 1 18.13 20.12 38.32
CA MET A 1 16.98 19.34 37.83
C MET A 1 16.90 19.65 36.36
N ASP A 2 17.68 18.90 35.58
CA ASP A 2 17.92 19.22 34.20
C ASP A 2 16.77 18.70 33.36
N LEU A 3 16.03 19.64 32.79
CA LEU A 3 15.04 19.40 31.76
C LEU A 3 15.78 18.85 30.54
N CYS A 4 15.64 17.55 30.29
CA CYS A 4 16.01 16.98 29.00
C CYS A 4 14.97 17.47 27.97
N PRO A 5 15.36 18.28 26.97
CA PRO A 5 14.49 18.50 25.84
C PRO A 5 14.55 17.20 25.04
N LEU A 6 13.48 16.41 25.09
CA LEU A 6 13.25 15.42 24.04
C LEU A 6 12.98 16.20 22.75
N SER A 7 14.07 16.60 22.10
CA SER A 7 14.10 16.80 20.67
C SER A 7 13.60 15.49 20.09
N PHE A 8 12.34 15.49 19.66
CA PHE A 8 11.85 14.46 18.76
C PHE A 8 12.58 14.70 17.46
N HIS A 9 13.79 14.13 17.39
CA HIS A 9 14.72 14.27 16.31
C HIS A 9 13.98 13.83 15.05
N ALA A 10 13.65 14.81 14.22
CA ALA A 10 13.18 14.60 12.87
C ALA A 10 14.25 13.76 12.16
N SER A 11 14.00 12.45 12.11
CA SER A 11 14.79 11.49 11.34
C SER A 11 13.87 10.33 10.98
N LEU A 12 12.83 10.70 10.23
CA LEU A 12 12.12 9.79 9.33
C LEU A 12 12.23 10.41 7.95
N GLU A 13 13.49 10.60 7.54
CA GLU A 13 13.85 10.66 6.13
C GLU A 13 13.77 9.23 5.61
N GLU A 14 12.55 8.76 5.41
CA GLU A 14 12.30 7.68 4.48
C GLU A 14 12.46 8.26 3.06
N GLN A 15 13.73 8.42 2.68
CA GLN A 15 14.19 8.39 1.30
C GLN A 15 13.80 7.03 0.72
N TRP A 16 12.54 6.89 0.30
CA TRP A 16 12.13 5.78 -0.55
C TRP A 16 12.31 6.23 -1.98
N ASP A 17 13.57 6.15 -2.40
CA ASP A 17 13.97 6.35 -3.78
C ASP A 17 15.05 5.31 -4.10
N GLU A 18 14.62 4.09 -4.42
CA GLU A 18 15.50 3.09 -5.02
C GLU A 18 14.74 2.17 -5.99
N LYS A 19 14.76 2.65 -7.24
CA LYS A 19 14.91 1.96 -8.54
C LYS A 19 14.58 0.47 -8.62
N GLU A 20 13.75 0.16 -9.61
CA GLU A 20 13.43 -1.18 -10.10
C GLU A 20 14.70 -2.00 -10.42
N GLU A 21 14.82 -3.16 -9.79
CA GLU A 21 15.80 -4.19 -10.15
C GLU A 21 15.16 -5.27 -11.03
N PRO A 22 15.76 -5.61 -12.19
CA PRO A 22 15.22 -6.60 -13.13
C PRO A 22 15.51 -8.07 -12.76
N GLU A 23 15.59 -8.46 -11.49
CA GLU A 23 15.94 -9.83 -11.06
C GLU A 23 14.97 -10.45 -10.01
N GLU A 24 13.66 -10.29 -10.20
CA GLU A 24 12.66 -10.82 -9.25
C GLU A 24 12.66 -12.36 -9.15
N ILE A 25 13.03 -13.10 -10.20
CA ILE A 25 12.86 -14.57 -10.19
C ILE A 25 13.95 -15.26 -9.36
N GLU A 26 15.21 -14.84 -9.48
CA GLU A 26 16.32 -15.44 -8.73
C GLU A 26 16.22 -15.12 -7.24
N THR A 27 15.77 -13.91 -6.92
CA THR A 27 15.51 -13.49 -5.54
C THR A 27 14.35 -14.27 -4.92
N VAL A 28 13.25 -14.47 -5.66
CA VAL A 28 12.10 -15.29 -5.22
C VAL A 28 12.53 -16.74 -4.95
N LEU A 29 13.35 -17.35 -5.81
CA LEU A 29 13.86 -18.71 -5.62
C LEU A 29 14.66 -18.91 -4.33
N LYS A 30 15.44 -17.90 -3.94
CA LYS A 30 16.27 -17.92 -2.71
C LYS A 30 15.43 -17.78 -1.44
N VAL A 31 14.31 -17.05 -1.50
CA VAL A 31 13.46 -16.74 -0.34
C VAL A 31 12.35 -17.77 -0.15
N VAL A 32 11.79 -18.30 -1.24
CA VAL A 32 10.64 -19.21 -1.19
C VAL A 32 11.12 -20.62 -0.79
N PRO A 33 10.51 -21.25 0.24
CA PRO A 33 10.85 -22.61 0.64
C PRO A 33 10.64 -23.64 -0.49
N PRO A 34 11.45 -24.72 -0.57
CA PRO A 34 11.38 -25.71 -1.64
C PRO A 34 9.99 -26.32 -1.88
N ALA A 35 9.20 -26.49 -0.82
CA ALA A 35 7.84 -27.03 -0.91
C ALA A 35 6.90 -26.18 -1.80
N TYR A 36 7.21 -24.90 -1.99
CA TYR A 36 6.41 -23.97 -2.76
C TYR A 36 7.03 -23.62 -4.12
N HIS A 37 8.13 -24.28 -4.52
CA HIS A 37 8.81 -23.99 -5.78
C HIS A 37 7.94 -24.26 -7.02
N GLN A 38 6.90 -25.09 -6.90
CA GLN A 38 5.90 -25.26 -7.96
C GLN A 38 5.03 -24.01 -8.20
N TYR A 39 5.01 -23.06 -7.27
CA TYR A 39 4.20 -21.82 -7.31
C TYR A 39 5.06 -20.57 -7.46
N LEU A 40 6.32 -20.68 -7.87
CA LEU A 40 7.22 -19.51 -7.98
C LEU A 40 6.65 -18.41 -8.87
N ASP A 41 5.78 -18.79 -9.79
CA ASP A 41 5.14 -17.87 -10.71
C ASP A 41 4.16 -16.91 -10.00
N VAL A 42 3.65 -17.18 -8.78
CA VAL A 42 2.70 -16.30 -8.08
C VAL A 42 3.37 -15.26 -7.16
N PHE A 43 4.66 -15.42 -6.88
CA PHE A 43 5.44 -14.53 -6.00
C PHE A 43 6.01 -13.24 -6.62
N PRO A 44 6.17 -13.08 -7.96
CA PRO A 44 6.65 -11.83 -8.54
C PRO A 44 5.74 -10.65 -8.17
N LYS A 45 6.31 -9.48 -7.89
CA LYS A 45 5.53 -8.31 -7.44
C LYS A 45 4.55 -7.88 -8.53
N LEU A 46 4.98 -7.95 -9.79
CA LEU A 46 4.13 -7.63 -10.95
C LEU A 46 2.82 -8.45 -10.97
N LYS A 47 2.86 -9.72 -10.56
CA LYS A 47 1.62 -10.53 -10.48
C LYS A 47 0.77 -10.12 -9.28
N ALA A 48 1.38 -9.70 -8.18
CA ALA A 48 0.67 -9.20 -7.00
C ALA A 48 -0.01 -7.84 -7.24
N GLU A 49 0.44 -7.05 -8.22
CA GLU A 49 -0.20 -5.79 -8.61
C GLU A 49 -1.55 -5.99 -9.30
N LYS A 50 -1.86 -7.20 -9.76
CA LYS A 50 -3.15 -7.52 -10.38
C LYS A 50 -4.12 -8.05 -9.33
N ARG A 51 -5.26 -7.36 -9.14
CA ARG A 51 -6.33 -7.87 -8.28
C ARG A 51 -6.90 -9.17 -8.81
N SER A 52 -7.16 -10.09 -7.89
CA SER A 52 -8.03 -11.23 -8.15
C SER A 52 -9.43 -10.75 -8.56
N PRO A 53 -10.12 -11.45 -9.48
CA PRO A 53 -11.52 -11.19 -9.80
C PRO A 53 -12.42 -11.28 -8.55
N HIS A 54 -13.52 -10.52 -8.57
CA HIS A 54 -14.59 -10.64 -7.59
C HIS A 54 -15.13 -12.07 -7.55
N HIS A 55 -15.38 -12.58 -6.34
CA HIS A 55 -15.85 -13.95 -6.13
C HIS A 55 -16.85 -14.04 -4.97
N ALA A 56 -17.48 -15.21 -4.79
CA ALA A 56 -18.56 -15.42 -3.83
C ALA A 56 -18.17 -15.17 -2.36
N PHE A 57 -16.87 -15.13 -2.05
CA PHE A 57 -16.33 -14.92 -0.71
C PHE A 57 -15.66 -13.54 -0.57
N ASP A 58 -16.02 -12.58 -1.42
CA ASP A 58 -15.61 -11.20 -1.24
C ASP A 58 -16.04 -10.70 0.15
N HIS A 59 -15.16 -9.93 0.80
CA HIS A 59 -15.41 -9.46 2.15
C HIS A 59 -16.63 -8.54 2.20
N HIS A 60 -17.65 -8.96 2.95
CA HIS A 60 -18.85 -8.18 3.22
C HIS A 60 -18.70 -7.41 4.54
N ILE A 61 -19.03 -6.13 4.51
CA ILE A 61 -19.08 -5.27 5.70
C ILE A 61 -20.54 -5.17 6.13
N GLU A 62 -20.90 -5.87 7.21
CA GLU A 62 -22.21 -5.76 7.84
C GLU A 62 -22.27 -4.47 8.65
N LEU A 63 -23.27 -3.62 8.37
CA LEU A 63 -23.47 -2.37 9.09
C LEU A 63 -24.55 -2.57 10.15
N GLU A 64 -24.21 -2.25 11.41
CA GLU A 64 -25.16 -2.16 12.50
C GLU A 64 -25.59 -0.70 12.69
N GLY A 65 -26.88 -0.39 12.50
CA GLY A 65 -27.44 0.94 12.77
C GLY A 65 -27.48 1.89 11.56
N LEU A 66 -27.13 3.16 11.78
CA LEU A 66 -27.24 4.24 10.79
C LEU A 66 -26.03 4.29 9.84
N LEU A 67 -26.22 4.89 8.66
CA LEU A 67 -25.14 5.14 7.69
C LEU A 67 -23.99 5.93 8.33
N PRO A 68 -22.73 5.61 7.97
CA PRO A 68 -21.58 6.35 8.48
C PRO A 68 -21.67 7.83 8.10
N PRO A 69 -21.32 8.76 9.01
CA PRO A 69 -21.35 10.18 8.72
C PRO A 69 -20.31 10.53 7.64
N VAL A 70 -20.63 11.53 6.82
CA VAL A 70 -19.67 12.09 5.86
C VAL A 70 -18.61 12.86 6.64
N GLY A 71 -17.39 12.33 6.66
CA GLY A 71 -16.24 12.96 7.31
C GLY A 71 -15.72 14.18 6.55
N VAL A 72 -15.05 15.08 7.26
CA VAL A 72 -14.28 16.18 6.65
C VAL A 72 -12.90 15.69 6.22
N ILE A 73 -12.36 16.28 5.16
CA ILE A 73 -10.99 16.01 4.70
C ILE A 73 -10.03 16.88 5.51
N TYR A 74 -9.05 16.26 6.16
CA TYR A 74 -8.01 16.98 6.91
C TYR A 74 -7.07 17.75 5.96
N SER A 75 -6.61 18.92 6.41
CA SER A 75 -5.64 19.71 5.67
C SER A 75 -4.28 19.01 5.65
N LEU A 76 -3.74 18.79 4.45
CA LEU A 76 -2.42 18.21 4.25
C LEU A 76 -1.42 19.30 3.90
N SER A 77 -0.16 19.13 4.30
CA SER A 77 0.94 19.96 3.82
C SER A 77 1.21 19.71 2.32
N ASN A 78 1.94 20.61 1.68
CA ASN A 78 2.30 20.46 0.26
C ASN A 78 3.08 19.15 -0.01
N LYS A 79 3.92 18.71 0.92
CA LYS A 79 4.68 17.46 0.79
C LYS A 79 3.76 16.24 0.86
N GLU A 80 2.89 16.20 1.86
CA GLU A 80 1.92 15.12 2.05
C GLU A 80 0.92 15.04 0.90
N SER A 81 0.42 16.18 0.42
CA SER A 81 -0.51 16.21 -0.72
C SER A 81 0.12 15.63 -1.99
N LYS A 82 1.40 15.95 -2.28
CA LYS A 82 2.12 15.38 -3.43
C LYS A 82 2.28 13.87 -3.29
N ARG A 83 2.66 13.40 -2.09
CA ARG A 83 2.82 11.97 -1.83
C ARG A 83 1.49 11.22 -1.95
N LEU A 84 0.40 11.79 -1.41
CA LEU A 84 -0.94 11.23 -1.51
C LEU A 84 -1.40 11.15 -2.96
N GLN A 85 -1.18 12.20 -3.76
CA GLN A 85 -1.54 12.22 -5.18
C GLN A 85 -0.79 11.13 -5.96
N ALA A 86 0.52 10.98 -5.75
CA ALA A 86 1.29 9.90 -6.37
C ALA A 86 0.72 8.53 -6.00
N TYR A 87 0.48 8.28 -4.71
CA TYR A 87 -0.12 7.03 -4.25
C TYR A 87 -1.48 6.75 -4.89
N ILE A 88 -2.36 7.76 -4.96
CA ILE A 88 -3.68 7.62 -5.58
C ILE A 88 -3.56 7.27 -7.06
N SER A 89 -2.70 7.97 -7.81
CA SER A 89 -2.47 7.71 -9.23
C SER A 89 -1.99 6.28 -9.47
N ASP A 90 -0.95 5.84 -8.76
CA ASP A 90 -0.37 4.50 -8.90
C ASP A 90 -1.41 3.40 -8.60
N ASN A 91 -2.24 3.59 -7.57
CA ASN A 91 -3.24 2.61 -7.17
C ASN A 91 -4.51 2.64 -8.05
N LEU A 92 -4.78 3.76 -8.73
CA LEU A 92 -5.81 3.83 -9.76
C LEU A 92 -5.37 3.05 -11.01
N GLU A 93 -4.12 3.20 -11.43
CA GLU A 93 -3.55 2.47 -12.56
C GLU A 93 -3.54 0.94 -12.32
N LYS A 94 -3.24 0.52 -11.09
CA LYS A 94 -3.29 -0.89 -10.66
C LYS A 94 -4.71 -1.41 -10.41
N PHE A 95 -5.74 -0.57 -10.54
CA PHE A 95 -7.14 -0.88 -10.23
C PHE A 95 -7.39 -1.30 -8.76
N PHE A 96 -6.48 -0.97 -7.84
CA PHE A 96 -6.61 -1.21 -6.40
C PHE A 96 -7.73 -0.39 -5.78
N ILE A 97 -7.85 0.86 -6.24
CA ILE A 97 -8.94 1.76 -5.90
C ILE A 97 -9.70 2.19 -7.15
N ARG A 98 -10.91 2.72 -6.96
CA ARG A 98 -11.74 3.28 -8.03
C ARG A 98 -12.48 4.51 -7.54
N LYS A 99 -12.83 5.41 -8.46
CA LYS A 99 -13.69 6.56 -8.13
C LYS A 99 -15.10 6.06 -7.78
N SER A 100 -15.60 6.47 -6.62
CA SER A 100 -17.00 6.30 -6.24
C SER A 100 -17.80 7.57 -6.56
N SER A 101 -19.12 7.42 -6.73
CA SER A 101 -20.01 8.56 -6.64
C SER A 101 -20.19 8.97 -5.18
N PRO A 102 -20.36 10.26 -4.89
CA PRO A 102 -20.90 10.70 -3.62
C PRO A 102 -22.38 10.29 -3.47
#